data_AF-A0A4U9HF67-F1
#
_entry.id   AF-A0A4U9HF67-F1
#
_cell.length_a   1.000
_cell.length_b   1.000
_cell.length_c   1.000
_cell.angle_alpha   90.00
_cell.angle_beta   90.00
_cell.angle_gamma   90.00
#
_symmetry.space_group_name_H-M   'P 1'
#
loop_
_entity.id
_entity.type
_entity.pdbx_description
1 polymer ?
#
loop_
_entity_poly.entity_id
_entity_poly.type
_entity_poly.pdbx_seq_one_letter_code
_entity_poly.pdbx_strand_id
1 'polypeptide(L)' 'MLTGLGSESDVVVGLEMGADDYIGKPFNPRVVVARVKAVLRRTGALAAEPVAVRAAGDQL' A
#
# COMPACT_ATOMS: atom_id res chain seq x y z
N MET A 1 -21.90 -18.69 4.98
CA MET A 1 -20.75 -18.18 4.20
C MET A 1 -21.28 -17.24 3.14
N LEU A 2 -20.94 -15.95 3.23
CA LEU A 2 -21.34 -14.91 2.28
C LEU A 2 -20.06 -14.19 1.83
N THR A 3 -19.55 -14.60 0.68
CA THR A 3 -18.27 -14.14 0.12
C THR A 3 -18.45 -12.81 -0.60
N GLY A 4 -18.39 -11.71 0.15
CA GLY A 4 -18.02 -10.42 -0.43
C GLY A 4 -16.52 -10.40 -0.70
N LEU A 5 -16.07 -11.22 -1.65
CA LEU A 5 -14.70 -11.16 -2.18
C LEU A 5 -14.58 -9.79 -2.86
N GLY A 6 -13.48 -9.08 -2.60
CA GLY A 6 -13.12 -7.90 -3.38
C GLY A 6 -12.97 -8.29 -4.84
N SER A 7 -14.08 -8.27 -5.57
CA SER A 7 -14.14 -8.60 -6.97
C SER A 7 -13.40 -7.51 -7.73
N GLU A 8 -12.95 -7.82 -8.94
CA GLU A 8 -12.31 -6.81 -9.79
C GLU A 8 -13.23 -5.59 -9.97
N SER A 9 -14.55 -5.82 -10.05
CA SER A 9 -15.55 -4.75 -10.11
C SER A 9 -15.52 -3.84 -8.87
N ASP A 10 -15.41 -4.39 -7.65
CA ASP A 10 -15.38 -3.58 -6.43
C ASP A 10 -14.10 -2.73 -6.34
N VAL A 11 -12.99 -3.28 -6.83
CA VAL A 11 -11.71 -2.58 -6.92
C VAL A 11 -11.83 -1.42 -7.90
N VAL A 12 -12.33 -1.67 -9.11
CA VAL A 12 -12.50 -0.66 -10.16
C VAL A 12 -13.41 0.45 -9.68
N VAL A 13 -14.60 0.12 -9.16
CA VAL A 13 -15.55 1.11 -8.64
C VAL A 13 -14.92 1.92 -7.50
N GLY A 14 -14.19 1.28 -6.58
CA GLY A 14 -13.50 1.97 -5.50
C GLY A 14 -12.49 3.01 -6.00
N LEU A 15 -11.68 2.63 -6.99
CA LEU A 15 -10.69 3.52 -7.59
C LEU A 15 -11.34 4.65 -8.40
N GLU A 16 -12.40 4.36 -9.17
CA GLU A 16 -13.15 5.38 -9.93
C GLU A 16 -13.86 6.39 -9.05
N MET A 17 -14.32 5.99 -7.86
CA MET A 17 -14.86 6.90 -6.84
C MET A 17 -13.79 7.78 -6.19
N GLY A 18 -12.52 7.63 -6.57
CA GLY A 18 -11.41 8.44 -6.09
C GLY A 18 -10.64 7.83 -4.93
N ALA A 19 -10.74 6.53 -4.68
CA ALA A 19 -9.87 5.89 -3.71
C ALA A 19 -8.41 5.91 -4.17
N ASP A 20 -7.50 6.27 -3.26
CA ASP A 20 -6.05 6.22 -3.50
C ASP A 20 -5.52 4.78 -3.65
N ASP A 21 -6.17 3.82 -3.01
CA ASP A 21 -5.81 2.40 -3.01
C ASP A 21 -7.03 1.56 -2.59
N TYR A 22 -7.07 0.30 -3.01
CA TYR A 22 -8.13 -0.65 -2.66
C TYR A 22 -7.54 -2.00 -2.27
N ILE A 23 -7.97 -2.56 -1.14
CA ILE A 23 -7.50 -3.85 -0.63
C ILE A 23 -8.70 -4.74 -0.31
N GLY A 24 -8.90 -5.78 -1.13
CA GLY A 24 -9.91 -6.81 -0.89
C GLY A 24 -9.59 -7.69 0.32
N LYS A 25 -10.63 -8.30 0.90
CA LYS A 25 -10.51 -9.28 1.99
C LYS A 25 -10.40 -10.71 1.45
N PRO A 26 -9.73 -11.63 2.19
CA PRO A 26 -8.98 -11.40 3.44
C PRO A 26 -7.59 -10.80 3.16
N PHE A 27 -7.18 -9.80 3.95
CA PHE A 27 -5.90 -9.13 3.76
C PHE A 27 -4.92 -9.38 4.91
N ASN A 28 -3.63 -9.23 4.62
CA ASN A 28 -2.58 -9.22 5.63
C ASN A 28 -2.45 -7.80 6.23
N PRO A 29 -2.62 -7.62 7.56
CA PRO A 29 -2.50 -6.30 8.19
C PRO A 29 -1.17 -5.59 7.92
N ARG A 30 -0.06 -6.33 7.77
CA ARG A 30 1.26 -5.75 7.48
C ARG A 30 1.29 -5.08 6.11
N VAL A 31 0.59 -5.65 5.12
CA VAL A 31 0.50 -5.10 3.77
C VAL A 31 -0.31 -3.80 3.78
N VAL A 32 -1.40 -3.74 4.53
CA VAL A 32 -2.20 -2.52 4.69
C VAL A 32 -1.34 -1.40 5.28
N VAL A 33 -0.60 -1.67 6.36
CA VAL A 33 0.30 -0.68 6.99
C VAL A 33 1.38 -0.19 6.01
N ALA A 34 1.97 -1.09 5.22
CA ALA A 34 2.98 -0.71 4.23
C ALA A 34 2.39 0.20 3.14
N ARG A 35 1.17 -0.08 2.66
CA ARG A 35 0.45 0.72 1.67
C ARG A 35 0.09 2.11 2.20
N VAL A 36 -0.43 2.21 3.42
CA VAL A 36 -0.69 3.50 4.09
C VAL A 36 0.59 4.34 4.19
N LYS A 37 1.71 3.74 4.62
CA LYS A 37 3.00 4.43 4.65
C LYS A 37 3.45 4.92 3.26
N ALA A 38 3.18 4.15 2.20
CA ALA A 38 3.50 4.55 0.84
C ALA A 38 2.66 5.76 0.38
N VAL A 39 1.36 5.77 0.67
CA VAL A 39 0.47 6.92 0.38
C VAL A 39 0.94 8.16 1.14
N LEU A 40 1.22 8.04 2.43
CA LEU A 40 1.67 9.17 3.25
C LEU A 40 3.05 9.73 2.84
N ARG A 41 3.94 8.91 2.29
CA ARG A 41 5.20 9.40 1.68
C ARG A 41 4.92 10.21 0.41
N ARG A 42 3.97 9.79 -0.42
CA ARG A 42 3.59 10.49 -1.66
C ARG A 42 3.01 11.88 -1.36
N THR A 43 2.22 12.02 -0.30
CA THR A 43 1.61 13.31 0.08
C THR A 43 2.55 14.24 0.83
N GLY A 44 3.81 13.85 1.04
CA GLY A 44 4.80 14.64 1.80
C GLY A 44 4.56 14.69 3.31
N ALA A 45 3.50 14.02 3.81
CA ALA A 45 3.17 13.95 5.24
C ALA A 45 4.18 13.11 6.03
N LEU A 46 4.78 12.12 5.37
CA LEU A 46 5.99 11.44 5.82
C LEU A 46 7.12 11.87 4.88
N ALA A 47 7.64 13.09 5.07
CA ALA A 47 8.88 13.50 4.41
C ALA A 47 9.93 12.40 4.66
N ALA A 48 10.43 11.82 3.58
CA ALA A 48 11.23 10.61 3.62
C ALA A 48 12.51 10.85 4.43
N GLU A 49 12.62 10.25 5.61
CA GLU A 49 13.92 9.77 6.05
C GLU A 49 14.41 8.82 4.94
N PRO A 50 15.53 9.13 4.25
CA PRO A 50 16.04 8.24 3.25
C PRO A 50 16.30 6.91 3.94
N VAL A 51 15.58 5.87 3.54
CA VAL A 51 16.01 4.51 3.83
C VAL A 51 17.33 4.39 3.11
N ALA A 52 18.41 4.68 3.85
CA ALA A 52 19.75 4.27 3.52
C ALA A 52 19.68 2.75 3.46
N VAL A 53 19.32 2.24 2.28
CA VAL A 53 19.85 0.99 1.77
C VAL A 53 21.34 1.25 1.73
N ARG A 54 21.99 1.07 2.88
CA ARG A 54 23.40 0.74 2.93
C ARG A 54 23.48 -0.48 2.04
N ALA A 55 23.97 -0.26 0.84
CA ALA A 55 24.40 -1.30 -0.06
C ALA A 55 25.32 -2.20 0.76
N ALA A 56 24.77 -3.31 1.24
CA ALA A 56 25.56 -4.42 1.71
C ALA A 56 26.26 -4.94 0.46
N GLY A 57 27.53 -4.58 0.30
CA GLY A 57 28.35 -5.10 -0.79
C GLY A 57 29.44 -4.20 -1.35
N ASP A 58 29.75 -3.06 -0.74
CA ASP A 58 30.99 -2.36 -1.05
C ASP A 58 31.78 -2.17 0.24
N GLN A 59 32.70 -3.10 0.52
CA GLN A 59 34.09 -2.90 0.94
C GLN A 59 34.69 -4.28 1.32
N LEU A 60 35.59 -4.77 0.46
CA LEU A 60 36.63 -5.81 0.60
C LEU A 60 36.29 -7.17 1.21
#